data_AF-U6DGQ8-F1
#
_entry.id   AF-U6DGQ8-F1
#
_cell.length_a   1.000
_cell.length_b   1.000
_cell.length_c   1.000
_cell.angle_alpha   90.00
_cell.angle_beta   90.00
_cell.angle_gamma   90.00
#
_symmetry.space_group_name_H-M   'P 1'
#
loop_
_entity.id
_entity.type
_entity.pdbx_description
1 polymer ?
#
loop_
_entity_poly.entity_id
_entity_poly.type
_entity_poly.pdbx_seq_one_letter_code
_entity_poly.pdbx_strand_id
1 'polypeptide(L)'
;MEEILRKLQKEASGSKYKAIKESCTWALETLGGVDTIVKIPPHLLREKCLLPLQLALESKNVKLAQHALAGIQKLLSEERFVSMETDSDEKQLLNQILNAVKVTPSLNEDLQVEVMKVLLCITYTPTFDLNGSAVLKIAEVCIETYICSCHQRSINTAVRATLSQMLSDLTLQLRQRQENTIIENPDVPQEFRNQGSTVESLCDDLVSVLTVLCEKLQAAINDQQQLQLLYLECILSVLSSSSSSMHLHRAFTDLIWKN
;
A
#
# COMPACT_ATOMS: atom_id res chain seq x y z
N MET A 1 -10.73 -7.86 15.41
CA MET A 1 -9.28 -7.73 15.67
C MET A 1 -8.85 -8.50 16.93
N GLU A 2 -9.62 -8.37 18.00
CA GLU A 2 -9.46 -8.96 19.33
C GLU A 2 -9.22 -10.47 19.31
N GLU A 3 -9.98 -11.21 18.50
CA GLU A 3 -9.80 -12.66 18.40
C GLU A 3 -8.41 -13.03 17.86
N ILE A 4 -7.91 -12.28 16.88
CA ILE A 4 -6.59 -12.51 16.28
C ILE A 4 -5.50 -12.20 17.30
N LEU A 5 -5.62 -11.10 18.05
CA LEU A 5 -4.69 -10.75 19.12
C LEU A 5 -4.69 -11.80 20.25
N ARG A 6 -5.85 -12.34 20.63
CA ARG A 6 -5.93 -13.45 21.61
C ARG A 6 -5.27 -14.72 21.10
N LYS A 7 -5.45 -15.07 19.82
CA LYS A 7 -4.77 -16.21 19.19
C LYS A 7 -3.25 -15.99 19.17
N LEU A 8 -2.80 -14.82 18.72
CA LEU A 8 -1.38 -14.47 18.67
C LEU A 8 -0.73 -14.53 20.06
N GLN A 9 -1.38 -13.98 21.08
CA GLN A 9 -0.91 -14.03 22.47
C GLN A 9 -0.78 -15.47 22.99
N LYS A 10 -1.76 -16.33 22.67
CA LYS A 10 -1.74 -17.75 23.07
C LYS A 10 -0.61 -18.51 22.36
N GLU A 11 -0.40 -18.27 21.08
CA GLU A 11 0.63 -18.94 20.28
C GLU A 11 2.05 -18.45 20.57
N ALA A 12 2.21 -17.22 21.04
CA ALA A 12 3.48 -16.61 21.48
C ALA A 12 4.02 -17.27 22.78
N SER A 13 4.25 -18.58 22.77
CA SER A 13 4.65 -19.37 23.93
C SER A 13 6.15 -19.28 24.25
N GLY A 14 6.49 -19.24 25.54
CA GLY A 14 7.86 -19.10 26.02
C GLY A 14 8.32 -17.65 26.24
N SER A 15 9.48 -17.49 26.89
CA SER A 15 10.08 -16.18 27.23
C SER A 15 10.55 -15.40 26.00
N LYS A 16 10.89 -16.09 24.90
CA LYS A 16 11.32 -15.49 23.63
C LYS A 16 10.30 -14.49 23.07
N TYR A 17 9.00 -14.73 23.26
CA TYR A 17 7.93 -13.91 22.70
C TYR A 17 7.23 -13.03 23.74
N LYS A 18 7.93 -12.71 24.84
CA LYS A 18 7.38 -11.89 25.94
C LYS A 18 6.85 -10.54 25.44
N ALA A 19 7.61 -9.84 24.59
CA ALA A 19 7.20 -8.55 24.03
C ALA A 19 5.91 -8.64 23.19
N ILE A 20 5.72 -9.73 22.42
CA ILE A 20 4.49 -9.97 21.64
C ILE A 20 3.31 -10.18 22.59
N LYS A 21 3.49 -10.95 23.67
CA LYS A 21 2.44 -11.17 24.66
C LYS A 21 2.01 -9.89 25.36
N GLU A 22 2.98 -9.10 25.82
CA GLU A 22 2.74 -7.84 26.53
C GLU A 22 2.03 -6.82 25.62
N SER A 23 2.50 -6.66 24.39
CA SER A 23 1.85 -5.79 23.40
C SER A 23 0.44 -6.27 23.02
N CYS A 24 0.20 -7.58 22.91
CA CYS A 24 -1.16 -8.12 22.72
C CYS A 24 -2.07 -7.80 23.90
N THR A 25 -1.59 -7.95 25.14
CA THR A 25 -2.37 -7.60 26.35
C THR A 25 -2.79 -6.14 26.30
N TRP A 26 -1.84 -5.25 26.05
CA TRP A 26 -2.10 -3.81 26.02
C TRP A 26 -3.07 -3.39 24.90
N ALA A 27 -2.93 -4.01 23.72
CA ALA A 27 -3.87 -3.80 22.62
C ALA A 27 -5.28 -4.29 22.98
N LEU A 28 -5.40 -5.48 23.58
CA LEU A 28 -6.68 -6.05 24.00
C LEU A 28 -7.36 -5.25 25.11
N GLU A 29 -6.61 -4.75 26.09
CA GLU A 29 -7.12 -3.85 27.12
C GLU A 29 -7.66 -2.56 26.52
N THR A 30 -6.97 -2.01 25.53
CA THR A 30 -7.42 -0.80 24.83
C THR A 30 -8.71 -1.07 24.03
N LEU A 31 -8.81 -2.22 23.37
CA LEU A 31 -10.01 -2.62 22.61
C LEU A 31 -11.18 -3.06 23.52
N GLY A 32 -10.92 -3.49 24.75
CA GLY A 32 -11.95 -3.92 25.69
C GLY A 32 -12.67 -2.76 26.41
N GLY A 33 -12.04 -1.59 26.50
CA GLY A 33 -12.64 -0.40 27.10
C GLY A 33 -13.56 0.32 26.10
N VAL A 34 -14.87 0.06 26.18
CA VAL A 34 -15.87 0.66 25.26
C VAL A 34 -15.84 2.20 25.31
N ASP A 35 -15.66 2.79 26.51
CA ASP A 35 -15.48 4.24 26.69
C ASP A 35 -14.12 4.77 26.19
N THR A 36 -13.16 3.87 26.02
CA THR A 36 -11.78 4.20 25.61
C THR A 36 -11.66 4.23 24.09
N ILE A 37 -12.33 3.34 23.36
CA ILE A 37 -12.28 3.29 21.89
C ILE A 37 -12.82 4.58 21.26
N VAL A 38 -13.94 5.11 21.78
CA VAL A 38 -14.57 6.34 21.25
C VAL A 38 -13.69 7.58 21.48
N LYS A 39 -12.82 7.54 22.49
CA LYS A 39 -11.94 8.67 22.85
C LYS A 39 -10.57 8.62 22.20
N ILE A 40 -10.14 7.45 21.71
CA ILE A 40 -8.81 7.29 21.13
C ILE A 40 -8.87 7.62 19.62
N PRO A 41 -8.04 8.55 19.14
CA PRO A 41 -7.86 8.78 17.72
C PRO A 41 -7.50 7.49 16.96
N PRO A 42 -8.09 7.22 15.77
CA PRO A 42 -7.85 5.98 15.03
C PRO A 42 -6.38 5.65 14.78
N HIS A 43 -5.53 6.64 14.51
CA HIS A 43 -4.09 6.43 14.30
C HIS A 43 -3.38 5.85 15.54
N LEU A 44 -3.73 6.31 16.74
CA LEU A 44 -3.18 5.74 17.98
C LEU A 44 -3.74 4.34 18.23
N LEU A 45 -5.02 4.11 17.96
CA LEU A 45 -5.63 2.79 18.10
C LEU A 45 -4.95 1.76 17.18
N ARG A 46 -4.63 2.16 15.95
CA ARG A 46 -3.86 1.37 14.98
C ARG A 46 -2.45 1.07 15.47
N GLU A 47 -1.70 2.06 15.97
CA GLU A 47 -0.35 1.83 16.54
C GLU A 47 -0.36 0.73 17.60
N LYS A 48 -1.34 0.78 18.51
CA LYS A 48 -1.48 -0.26 19.55
C LYS A 48 -1.72 -1.64 18.96
N CYS A 49 -2.55 -1.72 17.93
CA CYS A 49 -2.93 -2.98 17.30
C CYS A 49 -1.88 -3.51 16.34
N LEU A 50 -1.11 -2.64 15.68
CA LEU A 50 -0.08 -2.99 14.71
C LEU A 50 1.23 -3.42 15.39
N LEU A 51 1.58 -2.84 16.54
CA LEU A 51 2.78 -3.22 17.28
C LEU A 51 2.92 -4.75 17.52
N PRO A 52 1.94 -5.46 18.10
CA PRO A 52 2.05 -6.91 18.28
C PRO A 52 2.16 -7.67 16.95
N LEU A 53 1.54 -7.18 15.88
CA LEU A 53 1.60 -7.80 14.55
C LEU A 53 2.98 -7.60 13.92
N GLN A 54 3.54 -6.40 14.01
CA GLN A 54 4.90 -6.10 13.55
C GLN A 54 5.93 -6.98 14.27
N LEU A 55 5.85 -7.05 15.61
CA LEU A 55 6.75 -7.92 16.40
C LEU A 55 6.62 -9.39 16.01
N ALA A 56 5.41 -9.83 15.64
CA ALA A 56 5.18 -11.19 15.16
C ALA A 56 5.80 -11.44 13.77
N LEU A 57 5.74 -10.48 12.85
CA LEU A 57 6.44 -10.54 11.56
C LEU A 57 7.97 -10.58 11.75
N GLU A 58 8.50 -9.78 12.67
CA GLU A 58 9.92 -9.70 13.02
C GLU A 58 10.46 -10.95 13.77
N SER A 59 9.56 -11.77 14.33
CA SER A 59 9.91 -12.90 15.21
C SER A 59 10.60 -14.09 14.51
N LYS A 60 10.60 -14.10 13.17
CA LYS A 60 10.98 -15.22 12.29
C LYS A 60 10.14 -16.48 12.48
N ASN A 61 9.03 -16.41 13.21
CA ASN A 61 8.10 -17.52 13.39
C ASN A 61 6.97 -17.44 12.37
N VAL A 62 6.94 -18.39 11.43
CA VAL A 62 5.97 -18.41 10.33
C VAL A 62 4.52 -18.39 10.82
N LYS A 63 4.19 -19.14 11.89
CA LYS A 63 2.82 -19.18 12.42
C LYS A 63 2.40 -17.85 13.03
N LEU A 64 3.29 -17.20 13.78
CA LEU A 64 3.00 -15.88 14.35
C LEU A 64 2.85 -14.83 13.25
N ALA A 65 3.70 -14.89 12.22
CA ALA A 65 3.61 -14.01 11.06
C ALA A 65 2.31 -14.21 10.26
N GLN A 66 1.82 -15.45 10.11
CA GLN A 66 0.51 -15.72 9.49
C GLN A 66 -0.63 -15.05 10.26
N HIS A 67 -0.63 -15.15 11.59
CA HIS A 67 -1.59 -14.44 12.44
C HIS A 67 -1.45 -12.92 12.33
N ALA A 68 -0.21 -12.43 12.19
CA ALA A 68 0.06 -11.01 11.99
C ALA A 68 -0.58 -10.47 10.70
N LEU A 69 -0.39 -11.16 9.57
CA LEU A 69 -0.97 -10.77 8.29
C LEU A 69 -2.51 -10.84 8.30
N ALA A 70 -3.08 -11.87 8.93
CA ALA A 70 -4.53 -11.94 9.14
C ALA A 70 -5.03 -10.75 10.00
N GLY A 71 -4.25 -10.33 11.00
CA GLY A 71 -4.53 -9.15 11.81
C GLY A 71 -4.52 -7.85 11.01
N ILE A 72 -3.53 -7.68 10.12
CA ILE A 72 -3.45 -6.53 9.21
C ILE A 72 -4.65 -6.50 8.27
N GLN A 73 -5.00 -7.62 7.62
CA GLN A 73 -6.19 -7.73 6.78
C GLN A 73 -7.47 -7.39 7.56
N LYS A 74 -7.57 -7.87 8.81
CA LYS A 74 -8.73 -7.59 9.66
C LYS A 74 -8.81 -6.10 10.03
N LEU A 75 -7.68 -5.46 10.31
CA LEU A 75 -7.59 -4.03 10.59
C LEU A 75 -8.09 -3.20 9.40
N LEU A 76 -7.70 -3.57 8.17
CA LEU A 76 -8.15 -2.91 6.95
C LEU A 76 -9.67 -3.03 6.70
N SER A 77 -10.31 -4.06 7.25
CA SER A 77 -11.75 -4.32 7.08
C SER A 77 -12.66 -3.66 8.13
N GLU A 78 -12.08 -3.07 9.19
CA GLU A 78 -12.84 -2.58 10.33
C GLU A 78 -12.85 -1.04 10.38
N GLU A 79 -14.04 -0.43 10.27
CA GLU A 79 -14.23 1.03 10.16
C GLU A 79 -13.54 1.84 11.27
N ARG A 80 -13.47 1.31 12.50
CA ARG A 80 -12.82 1.98 13.63
C ARG A 80 -11.32 2.27 13.44
N PHE A 81 -10.68 1.63 12.47
CA PHE A 81 -9.28 1.90 12.11
C PHE A 81 -9.15 2.75 10.85
N VAL A 82 -10.23 2.92 10.09
CA VAL A 82 -10.24 3.66 8.84
C VAL A 82 -10.57 5.12 9.16
N SER A 83 -9.52 5.94 9.24
CA SER A 83 -9.65 7.40 9.23
C SER A 83 -8.70 7.96 8.18
N MET A 84 -9.25 8.86 7.36
CA MET A 84 -8.58 9.47 6.22
C MET A 84 -7.88 10.78 6.58
N GLU A 85 -8.23 11.41 7.70
CA GLU A 85 -7.76 12.76 8.03
C GLU A 85 -6.72 12.72 9.16
N THR A 86 -5.46 12.95 8.80
CA THR A 86 -4.37 13.21 9.75
C THR A 86 -3.40 14.23 9.18
N ASP A 87 -3.02 15.24 9.96
CA ASP A 87 -2.10 16.32 9.53
C ASP A 87 -0.65 15.87 9.26
N SER A 88 -0.33 14.59 9.49
CA SER A 88 1.04 14.06 9.40
C SER A 88 1.06 12.73 8.66
N ASP A 89 1.99 12.61 7.71
CA ASP A 89 2.23 11.40 6.94
C ASP A 89 2.35 10.16 7.83
N GLU A 90 3.15 10.19 8.91
CA GLU A 90 3.37 9.03 9.77
C GLU A 90 2.10 8.46 10.40
N LYS A 91 1.06 9.30 10.54
CA LYS A 91 -0.23 8.93 11.12
C LYS A 91 -1.21 8.37 10.10
N GLN A 92 -0.92 8.46 8.79
CA GLN A 92 -1.80 7.93 7.75
C GLN A 92 -1.89 6.40 7.84
N LEU A 93 -3.05 5.85 7.53
CA LEU A 93 -3.29 4.39 7.57
C LEU A 93 -2.23 3.63 6.78
N LEU A 94 -1.96 4.09 5.55
CA LEU A 94 -1.02 3.44 4.64
C LEU A 94 0.37 3.37 5.26
N ASN A 95 0.88 4.49 5.77
CA ASN A 95 2.22 4.57 6.32
C ASN A 95 2.36 3.71 7.58
N GLN A 96 1.33 3.64 8.43
CA GLN A 96 1.31 2.74 9.58
C GLN A 96 1.32 1.26 9.16
N ILE A 97 0.61 0.87 8.10
CA ILE A 97 0.66 -0.50 7.56
C ILE A 97 2.03 -0.81 6.94
N LEU A 98 2.54 0.07 6.07
CA LEU A 98 3.84 -0.12 5.41
C LEU A 98 4.97 -0.25 6.44
N ASN A 99 4.93 0.56 7.50
CA ASN A 99 5.87 0.44 8.62
C ASN A 99 5.76 -0.92 9.33
N ALA A 100 4.56 -1.46 9.51
CA ALA A 100 4.35 -2.76 10.13
C ALA A 100 4.86 -3.92 9.25
N VAL A 101 4.78 -3.80 7.92
CA VAL A 101 5.23 -4.84 6.98
C VAL A 101 6.61 -4.58 6.38
N LYS A 102 7.37 -3.57 6.85
CA LYS A 102 8.70 -3.24 6.30
C LYS A 102 9.70 -4.40 6.31
N VAL A 103 9.50 -5.40 7.18
CA VAL A 103 10.36 -6.59 7.26
C VAL A 103 10.10 -7.63 6.17
N THR A 104 9.15 -7.37 5.27
CA THR A 104 8.76 -8.27 4.17
C THR A 104 9.93 -8.89 3.42
N PRO A 105 10.98 -8.15 3.01
CA PRO A 105 12.10 -8.76 2.28
C PRO A 105 12.83 -9.87 3.05
N SER A 106 12.68 -9.92 4.37
CA SER A 106 13.28 -10.94 5.24
C SER A 106 12.33 -12.09 5.64
N LEU A 107 11.05 -12.00 5.25
CA LEU A 107 10.07 -13.05 5.51
C LEU A 107 10.31 -14.26 4.58
N ASN A 108 9.70 -15.38 4.92
CA ASN A 108 9.73 -16.54 4.03
C ASN A 108 8.88 -16.30 2.76
N GLU A 109 9.07 -17.15 1.76
CA GLU A 109 8.46 -17.02 0.44
C GLU A 109 6.93 -16.87 0.47
N ASP A 110 6.25 -17.78 1.19
CA ASP A 110 4.79 -17.77 1.28
C ASP A 110 4.24 -16.50 1.93
N LEU A 111 4.93 -15.99 2.97
CA LEU A 111 4.54 -14.77 3.67
C LEU A 111 4.80 -13.52 2.82
N GLN A 112 5.90 -13.48 2.05
CA GLN A 112 6.15 -12.38 1.12
C GLN A 112 5.04 -12.27 0.07
N VAL A 113 4.62 -13.40 -0.50
CA VAL A 113 3.49 -13.45 -1.44
C VAL A 113 2.20 -12.98 -0.76
N GLU A 114 1.96 -13.37 0.48
CA GLU A 114 0.78 -12.91 1.21
C GLU A 114 0.82 -11.41 1.52
N VAL A 115 2.00 -10.83 1.81
CA VAL A 115 2.14 -9.37 1.91
C VAL A 115 1.83 -8.70 0.57
N MET A 116 2.32 -9.22 -0.55
CA MET A 116 1.98 -8.66 -1.87
C MET A 116 0.46 -8.60 -2.10
N LYS A 117 -0.28 -9.64 -1.68
CA LYS A 117 -1.75 -9.62 -1.73
C LYS A 117 -2.38 -8.57 -0.81
N VAL A 118 -1.83 -8.37 0.40
CA VAL A 118 -2.29 -7.31 1.31
C VAL A 118 -2.07 -5.94 0.70
N LEU A 119 -0.88 -5.68 0.15
CA LEU A 119 -0.55 -4.42 -0.52
C LEU A 119 -1.46 -4.18 -1.73
N LEU A 120 -1.73 -5.21 -2.53
CA LEU A 120 -2.69 -5.12 -3.63
C LEU A 120 -4.11 -4.84 -3.12
N CYS A 121 -4.56 -5.48 -2.04
CA CYS A 121 -5.88 -5.23 -1.47
C CYS A 121 -6.05 -3.76 -1.05
N ILE A 122 -4.99 -3.14 -0.52
CA ILE A 122 -4.96 -1.72 -0.14
C ILE A 122 -5.21 -0.81 -1.35
N THR A 123 -4.74 -1.16 -2.55
CA THR A 123 -4.90 -0.31 -3.74
C THR A 123 -6.31 -0.35 -4.33
N TYR A 124 -7.10 -1.38 -4.00
CA TYR A 124 -8.46 -1.57 -4.55
C TYR A 124 -9.59 -1.27 -3.56
N THR A 125 -9.28 -1.06 -2.29
CA THR A 125 -10.31 -0.75 -1.29
C THR A 125 -10.64 0.74 -1.32
N PRO A 126 -11.93 1.13 -1.20
CA PRO A 126 -12.34 2.54 -1.16
C PRO A 126 -11.87 3.25 0.12
N THR A 127 -11.28 2.52 1.07
CA THR A 127 -10.76 3.08 2.33
C THR A 127 -9.45 3.85 2.16
N PHE A 128 -8.78 3.74 1.01
CA PHE A 128 -7.60 4.54 0.68
C PHE A 128 -7.85 5.35 -0.58
N ASP A 129 -7.57 6.65 -0.52
CA ASP A 129 -7.41 7.46 -1.71
C ASP A 129 -6.04 7.14 -2.32
N LEU A 130 -6.04 6.29 -3.35
CA LEU A 130 -4.83 5.95 -4.08
C LEU A 130 -4.37 7.16 -4.89
N ASN A 131 -3.22 7.73 -4.51
CA ASN A 131 -2.54 8.81 -5.21
C ASN A 131 -1.11 8.40 -5.58
N GLY A 132 -0.38 9.28 -6.28
CA GLY A 132 0.98 8.99 -6.74
C GLY A 132 1.95 8.70 -5.59
N SER A 133 1.81 9.43 -4.47
CA SER A 133 2.61 9.19 -3.26
C SER A 133 2.36 7.79 -2.68
N ALA A 134 1.10 7.39 -2.56
CA ALA A 134 0.72 6.07 -2.06
C ALA A 134 1.27 4.95 -2.96
N VAL A 135 1.12 5.10 -4.27
CA VAL A 135 1.66 4.15 -5.26
C VAL A 135 3.17 3.99 -5.13
N LEU A 136 3.91 5.09 -4.99
CA LEU A 136 5.37 5.05 -4.85
C LEU A 136 5.81 4.39 -3.53
N LYS A 137 5.13 4.69 -2.42
CA LYS A 137 5.43 4.07 -1.11
C LYS A 137 5.15 2.56 -1.12
N ILE A 138 4.08 2.11 -1.76
CA ILE A 138 3.81 0.66 -1.95
C ILE A 138 4.86 0.04 -2.87
N ALA A 139 5.18 0.71 -3.98
CA ALA A 139 6.15 0.23 -4.95
C ALA A 139 7.54 0.05 -4.32
N GLU A 140 7.96 0.92 -3.40
CA GLU A 140 9.22 0.79 -2.67
C GLU A 140 9.31 -0.55 -1.93
N VAL A 141 8.30 -0.92 -1.13
CA VAL A 141 8.27 -2.22 -0.43
C VAL A 141 8.28 -3.40 -1.41
N CYS A 142 7.54 -3.29 -2.52
CA CYS A 142 7.53 -4.31 -3.58
C CYS A 142 8.92 -4.49 -4.22
N ILE A 143 9.59 -3.39 -4.56
CA ILE A 143 10.90 -3.38 -5.22
C ILE A 143 12.00 -3.87 -4.27
N GLU A 144 12.00 -3.43 -3.01
CA GLU A 144 12.94 -3.94 -2.00
C GLU A 144 12.79 -5.46 -1.84
N THR A 145 11.55 -5.94 -1.79
CA THR A 145 11.27 -7.38 -1.72
C THR A 145 11.78 -8.11 -2.97
N TYR A 146 11.58 -7.54 -4.16
CA TYR A 146 12.10 -8.09 -5.42
C TYR A 146 13.63 -8.22 -5.42
N ILE A 147 14.33 -7.19 -4.95
CA ILE A 147 15.80 -7.16 -4.91
C ILE A 147 16.32 -8.24 -3.94
N CYS A 148 15.76 -8.33 -2.74
CA CYS A 148 16.18 -9.32 -1.74
C CYS A 148 15.86 -10.76 -2.15
N SER A 149 14.82 -10.96 -2.97
CA SER A 149 14.32 -12.27 -3.39
C SER A 149 14.45 -12.53 -4.90
N CYS A 150 15.46 -11.94 -5.54
CA CYS A 150 15.62 -11.96 -7.00
C CYS A 150 15.70 -13.37 -7.62
N HIS A 151 16.13 -14.37 -6.84
CA HIS A 151 16.20 -15.77 -7.26
C HIS A 151 14.87 -16.54 -7.14
N GLN A 152 13.86 -15.98 -6.46
CA GLN A 152 12.59 -16.65 -6.17
C GLN A 152 11.52 -16.25 -7.19
N ARG A 153 11.20 -17.17 -8.10
CA ARG A 153 10.27 -16.92 -9.23
C ARG A 153 8.86 -16.55 -8.76
N SER A 154 8.36 -17.20 -7.72
CA SER A 154 7.03 -16.94 -7.13
C SER A 154 6.90 -15.51 -6.64
N ILE A 155 7.88 -15.01 -5.89
CA ILE A 155 7.95 -13.63 -5.39
C ILE A 155 8.09 -12.66 -6.54
N ASN A 156 9.00 -12.92 -7.49
CA ASN A 156 9.14 -12.08 -8.69
C ASN A 156 7.81 -11.93 -9.43
N THR A 157 7.05 -13.02 -9.56
CA THR A 157 5.73 -13.02 -10.21
C THR A 157 4.72 -12.22 -9.40
N ALA A 158 4.67 -12.40 -8.07
CA ALA A 158 3.76 -11.69 -7.19
C ALA A 158 4.04 -10.17 -7.16
N VAL A 159 5.32 -9.77 -7.08
CA VAL A 159 5.72 -8.36 -7.14
C VAL A 159 5.33 -7.74 -8.47
N ARG A 160 5.67 -8.40 -9.60
CA ARG A 160 5.32 -7.92 -10.94
C ARG A 160 3.81 -7.75 -11.11
N ALA A 161 3.03 -8.75 -10.69
CA ALA A 161 1.57 -8.66 -10.73
C ALA A 161 1.04 -7.50 -9.88
N THR A 162 1.56 -7.33 -8.66
CA THR A 162 1.13 -6.27 -7.73
C THR A 162 1.42 -4.88 -8.29
N LEU A 163 2.64 -4.65 -8.78
CA LEU A 163 3.04 -3.38 -9.38
C LEU A 163 2.21 -3.08 -10.63
N SER A 164 2.12 -4.02 -11.58
CA SER A 164 1.37 -3.80 -12.82
C SER A 164 -0.12 -3.58 -12.58
N GLN A 165 -0.74 -4.31 -11.65
CA GLN A 165 -2.16 -4.14 -11.32
C GLN A 165 -2.41 -2.78 -10.64
N MET A 166 -1.60 -2.41 -9.65
CA MET A 166 -1.70 -1.10 -8.99
C MET A 166 -1.53 0.06 -9.97
N LEU A 167 -0.52 0.01 -10.84
CA LEU A 167 -0.26 1.04 -11.85
C LEU A 167 -1.38 1.12 -12.89
N SER A 168 -1.88 -0.04 -13.33
CA SER A 168 -3.00 -0.09 -14.27
C SER A 168 -4.28 0.46 -13.64
N ASP A 169 -4.52 0.21 -12.36
CA ASP A 169 -5.68 0.76 -11.65
C ASP A 169 -5.63 2.29 -11.57
N LEU A 170 -4.47 2.88 -11.23
CA LEU A 170 -4.30 4.33 -11.24
C LEU A 170 -4.62 4.94 -12.62
N THR A 171 -4.15 4.32 -13.70
CA THR A 171 -4.49 4.77 -15.06
C THR A 171 -5.97 4.58 -15.42
N LEU A 172 -6.60 3.50 -14.92
CA LEU A 172 -8.02 3.23 -15.12
C LEU A 172 -8.88 4.28 -14.40
N GLN A 173 -8.54 4.63 -13.16
CA GLN A 173 -9.20 5.68 -12.40
C GLN A 173 -9.16 7.01 -13.16
N LEU A 174 -8.00 7.39 -13.70
CA LEU A 174 -7.89 8.59 -14.53
C LEU A 174 -8.83 8.53 -15.75
N ARG A 175 -8.82 7.41 -16.48
CA ARG A 175 -9.66 7.25 -17.68
C ARG A 175 -11.15 7.37 -17.36
N GLN A 176 -11.60 6.71 -16.30
CA GLN A 176 -12.99 6.79 -15.85
C GLN A 176 -13.39 8.23 -15.50
N ARG A 177 -12.52 9.00 -14.84
CA ARG A 177 -12.79 10.40 -14.53
C ARG A 177 -12.82 11.30 -15.77
N GLN A 178 -11.96 11.04 -16.74
CA GLN A 178 -11.96 11.76 -18.02
C GLN A 178 -13.25 11.51 -18.81
N GLU A 179 -13.71 10.26 -18.89
CA GLU A 179 -14.97 9.90 -19.56
C GLU A 179 -16.19 10.55 -18.88
N ASN A 180 -16.24 10.53 -17.54
CA ASN A 180 -17.33 11.16 -16.79
C ASN A 180 -17.40 12.68 -17.02
N THR A 181 -16.25 13.35 -17.18
CA THR A 181 -16.19 14.79 -17.45
C THR A 181 -16.75 15.17 -18.83
N ILE A 182 -16.75 14.24 -19.78
CA ILE A 182 -17.27 14.45 -21.15
C ILE A 182 -18.79 14.28 -21.21
N ILE A 183 -19.39 13.53 -20.27
CA ILE A 183 -20.82 13.17 -20.27
C ILE A 183 -21.66 14.10 -19.37
N GLU A 184 -21.05 14.85 -18.45
CA GLU A 184 -21.76 15.77 -17.54
C GLU A 184 -22.41 16.95 -18.30
N ASN A 185 -23.75 16.96 -18.32
CA ASN A 185 -24.58 18.11 -18.72
C ASN A 185 -24.26 19.34 -17.86
N PRO A 186 -24.17 20.56 -18.44
CA PRO A 186 -23.78 21.79 -17.73
C PRO A 186 -24.78 22.31 -16.66
N ASP A 187 -25.88 21.61 -16.37
CA ASP A 187 -26.99 22.10 -15.53
C ASP A 187 -27.10 21.45 -14.13
N VAL A 188 -26.09 20.70 -13.65
CA VAL A 188 -26.12 20.11 -12.30
C VAL A 188 -25.33 20.97 -11.29
N PRO A 189 -25.91 21.37 -10.14
CA PRO A 189 -25.25 22.20 -9.14
C PRO A 189 -23.93 21.59 -8.60
N GLN A 190 -22.90 22.44 -8.50
CA GLN A 190 -21.52 22.17 -8.07
C GLN A 190 -21.35 21.57 -6.66
N GLU A 191 -22.41 21.44 -5.85
CA GLU A 191 -22.32 21.17 -4.41
C GLU A 191 -21.96 19.71 -4.05
N PHE A 192 -21.94 18.78 -5.00
CA PHE A 192 -21.54 17.38 -4.77
C PHE A 192 -20.16 17.01 -5.33
N ARG A 193 -19.38 17.96 -5.86
CA ARG A 193 -18.15 17.68 -6.64
C ARG A 193 -16.89 17.37 -5.81
N ASN A 194 -16.95 17.43 -4.48
CA ASN A 194 -15.75 17.60 -3.64
C ASN A 194 -15.33 16.38 -2.79
N GLN A 195 -15.58 15.15 -3.21
CA GLN A 195 -15.09 13.96 -2.49
C GLN A 195 -14.19 13.02 -3.31
N GLY A 196 -13.66 13.47 -4.45
CA GLY A 196 -12.75 12.66 -5.25
C GLY A 196 -11.63 13.47 -5.89
N SER A 197 -10.49 12.83 -6.14
CA SER A 197 -9.37 13.37 -6.92
C SER A 197 -9.84 13.92 -8.27
N THR A 198 -9.32 15.08 -8.68
CA THR A 198 -9.66 15.70 -9.97
C THR A 198 -8.91 15.01 -11.11
N VAL A 199 -9.36 15.21 -12.35
CA VAL A 199 -8.62 14.72 -13.53
C VAL A 199 -7.18 15.24 -13.53
N GLU A 200 -6.99 16.53 -13.20
CA GLU A 200 -5.67 17.15 -13.14
C GLU A 200 -4.79 16.51 -12.06
N SER A 201 -5.31 16.29 -10.85
CA SER A 201 -4.51 15.66 -9.79
C SER A 201 -4.10 14.23 -10.14
N LEU A 202 -4.98 13.48 -10.82
CA LEU A 202 -4.66 12.12 -11.28
C LEU A 202 -3.62 12.12 -12.42
N CYS A 203 -3.64 13.13 -13.29
CA CYS A 203 -2.58 13.35 -14.28
C CYS A 203 -1.23 13.63 -13.60
N ASP A 204 -1.22 14.53 -12.61
CA ASP A 204 -0.03 14.87 -11.83
C ASP A 204 0.52 13.65 -11.08
N ASP A 205 -0.35 12.85 -10.47
CA ASP A 205 0.00 11.61 -9.79
C ASP A 205 0.68 10.62 -10.75
N LEU A 206 0.13 10.42 -11.96
CA LEU A 206 0.73 9.54 -12.97
C LEU A 206 2.09 10.06 -13.44
N VAL A 207 2.22 11.37 -13.67
CA VAL A 207 3.50 11.98 -14.07
C VAL A 207 4.53 11.83 -12.97
N SER A 208 4.14 12.03 -11.70
CA SER A 208 5.02 11.83 -10.54
C SER A 208 5.53 10.39 -10.48
N VAL A 209 4.63 9.41 -10.60
CA VAL A 209 4.98 7.98 -10.60
C VAL A 209 5.93 7.64 -11.75
N LEU A 210 5.62 8.06 -12.97
CA LEU A 210 6.47 7.81 -14.14
C LEU A 210 7.85 8.45 -13.99
N THR A 211 7.91 9.68 -13.46
CA THR A 211 9.18 10.38 -13.25
C THR A 211 10.10 9.58 -12.34
N VAL A 212 9.60 9.13 -11.19
CA VAL A 212 10.38 8.32 -10.25
C VAL A 212 10.76 6.97 -10.85
N LEU A 213 9.87 6.30 -11.59
CA LEU A 213 10.21 5.04 -12.28
C LEU A 213 11.32 5.23 -13.31
N CYS A 214 11.30 6.32 -14.09
CA CYS A 214 12.35 6.66 -15.04
C CYS A 214 13.69 6.95 -14.34
N GLU A 215 13.69 7.73 -13.25
CA GLU A 215 14.90 8.00 -12.46
C GLU A 215 15.50 6.72 -11.87
N LYS A 216 14.65 5.84 -11.34
CA LYS A 216 15.08 4.54 -10.79
C LYS A 216 15.59 3.60 -11.88
N LEU A 217 14.96 3.59 -13.06
CA LEU A 217 15.47 2.86 -14.23
C LEU A 217 16.86 3.35 -14.59
N GLN A 218 17.05 4.67 -14.75
CA GLN A 218 18.33 5.29 -15.07
C GLN A 218 19.43 4.90 -14.08
N ALA A 219 19.12 4.92 -12.78
CA ALA A 219 20.05 4.48 -11.74
C ALA A 219 20.41 2.98 -11.85
N ALA A 220 19.51 2.15 -12.38
CA ALA A 220 19.72 0.70 -12.50
C ALA A 220 20.37 0.24 -13.83
N ILE A 221 20.54 1.13 -14.83
CA ILE A 221 20.97 0.79 -16.21
C ILE A 221 22.28 -0.01 -16.27
N ASN A 222 23.20 0.18 -15.34
CA ASN A 222 24.52 -0.45 -15.41
C ASN A 222 24.68 -1.70 -14.53
N ASP A 223 23.82 -1.90 -13.53
CA ASP A 223 24.13 -2.83 -12.43
C ASP A 223 23.16 -4.00 -12.29
N GLN A 224 21.88 -3.87 -12.66
CA GLN A 224 20.87 -4.91 -12.38
C GLN A 224 19.87 -5.13 -13.53
N GLN A 225 20.19 -6.05 -14.45
CA GLN A 225 19.35 -6.36 -15.61
C GLN A 225 17.91 -6.76 -15.24
N GLN A 226 17.72 -7.56 -14.19
CA GLN A 226 16.38 -7.96 -13.73
C GLN A 226 15.55 -6.80 -13.20
N LEU A 227 16.21 -5.88 -12.48
CA LEU A 227 15.58 -4.68 -11.94
C LEU A 227 15.24 -3.69 -13.06
N GLN A 228 16.11 -3.54 -14.06
CA GLN A 228 15.80 -2.77 -15.27
C GLN A 228 14.54 -3.29 -15.99
N LEU A 229 14.45 -4.61 -16.18
CA LEU A 229 13.26 -5.23 -16.78
C LEU A 229 12.00 -4.95 -15.96
N LEU A 230 12.08 -5.00 -14.63
CA LEU A 230 10.96 -4.67 -13.76
C LEU A 230 10.50 -3.21 -13.95
N TYR A 231 11.42 -2.25 -13.95
CA TYR A 231 11.08 -0.84 -14.17
C TYR A 231 10.50 -0.60 -15.56
N LEU A 232 11.07 -1.21 -16.60
CA LEU A 232 10.53 -1.13 -17.97
C LEU A 232 9.12 -1.70 -18.07
N GLU A 233 8.84 -2.81 -17.39
CA GLU A 233 7.49 -3.39 -17.31
C GLU A 233 6.50 -2.46 -16.59
N CYS A 234 6.92 -1.83 -15.50
CA CYS A 234 6.11 -0.85 -14.77
C CYS A 234 5.78 0.37 -15.66
N ILE A 235 6.79 0.95 -16.31
CA ILE A 235 6.61 2.08 -17.23
C ILE A 235 5.69 1.68 -18.38
N LEU A 236 5.92 0.52 -19.00
CA LEU A 236 5.08 0.01 -20.08
C LEU A 236 3.63 -0.18 -19.62
N SER A 237 3.40 -0.68 -18.40
CA SER A 237 2.05 -0.86 -17.84
C SER A 237 1.30 0.48 -17.76
N VAL A 238 1.98 1.55 -17.32
CA VAL A 238 1.38 2.89 -17.24
C VAL A 238 1.12 3.45 -18.64
N LEU A 239 2.11 3.39 -19.54
CA LEU A 239 1.99 3.97 -20.89
C LEU A 239 0.94 3.26 -21.74
N SER A 240 0.91 1.92 -21.71
CA SER A 240 -0.07 1.14 -22.46
C SER A 240 -1.50 1.31 -21.97
N SER A 241 -1.67 1.67 -20.71
CA SER A 241 -2.97 1.92 -20.09
C SER A 241 -3.34 3.41 -20.04
N SER A 242 -2.46 4.32 -20.45
CA SER A 242 -2.75 5.75 -20.45
C SER A 242 -3.76 6.11 -21.56
N SER A 243 -4.64 7.07 -21.29
CA SER A 243 -5.60 7.57 -22.27
C SER A 243 -4.93 8.51 -23.28
N SER A 244 -5.53 8.67 -24.46
CA SER A 244 -5.02 9.57 -25.50
C SER A 244 -5.04 11.05 -25.09
N SER A 245 -5.89 11.44 -24.13
CA SER A 245 -5.92 12.80 -23.59
C SER A 245 -4.68 13.15 -22.77
N MET A 246 -3.89 12.16 -22.30
CA MET A 246 -2.61 12.42 -21.63
C MET A 246 -1.60 13.16 -22.51
N HIS A 247 -1.72 13.06 -23.84
CA HIS A 247 -0.89 13.83 -24.77
C HIS A 247 -1.13 15.35 -24.70
N LEU A 248 -2.22 15.81 -24.08
CA LEU A 248 -2.50 17.22 -23.85
C LEU A 248 -1.84 17.74 -22.56
N HIS A 249 -1.42 16.83 -21.67
CA HIS A 249 -0.79 17.18 -20.40
C HIS A 249 0.70 17.45 -20.62
N ARG A 250 1.12 18.73 -20.54
CA ARG A 250 2.49 19.15 -20.88
C ARG A 250 3.56 18.38 -20.10
N ALA A 251 3.39 18.21 -18.80
CA ALA A 251 4.41 17.54 -17.98
C ALA A 251 4.57 16.06 -18.39
N PHE A 252 3.50 15.42 -18.86
CA PHE A 252 3.56 14.06 -19.38
C PHE A 252 4.31 14.00 -20.70
N THR A 253 3.98 14.88 -21.66
CA THR A 253 4.68 14.93 -22.96
C THR A 253 6.15 15.27 -22.80
N ASP A 254 6.49 16.21 -21.92
CA ASP A 254 7.88 16.59 -21.66
C ASP A 254 8.69 15.43 -21.09
N LEU A 255 8.08 14.63 -20.19
CA LEU A 255 8.71 13.46 -19.59
C LEU A 255 9.02 12.37 -20.63
N ILE A 256 8.07 12.08 -21.51
CA ILE A 256 8.20 11.04 -22.54
C ILE A 256 9.19 11.45 -23.64
N TRP A 257 9.33 12.74 -23.94
CA TRP A 257 10.26 13.21 -24.99
C TRP A 257 11.69 13.37 -24.47
N LYS A 258 11.87 13.47 -23.15
CA LYS A 258 13.17 13.60 -22.50
C LYS A 258 13.92 12.27 -22.35
N ASN A 259 13.20 11.15 -22.33
CA ASN A 259 13.73 9.80 -22.10
C ASN A 259 13.57 8.91 -23.32
#